data_AF-A0A1Y4R0M9-F1
#
_entry.id   AF-A0A1Y4R0M9-F1
#
_cell.length_a   1.000
_cell.length_b   1.000
_cell.length_c   1.000
_cell.angle_alpha   90.00
_cell.angle_beta   90.00
_cell.angle_gamma   90.00
#
_symmetry.space_group_name_H-M   'P 1'
#
loop_
_entity.id
_entity.type
_entity.pdbx_description
1 polymer ?
#
loop_
_entity_poly.entity_id
_entity_poly.type
_entity_poly.pdbx_seq_one_letter_code
_entity_poly.pdbx_strand_id
1 'polypeptide(L)'
;LTWIRENQKRKVEEWIQEKYARLTERKQNKLQKAWSYLKRNWKGIQERLKETEENIGSSTESHVSHILSARMSSRPMGWSLKGADHVAQLRIYLKNGRDLSELLLPLKTEGTEGAEKEDEKRCFSAHEILAWEKQKQKKNGKYIEALQATVSRQTGAKFYFQSAIAGIC
;
A
#
# COMPACT_ATOMS: atom_id res chain seq x y z
N LEU A 1 3.09 34.06 -7.48
CA LEU A 1 3.38 33.45 -6.16
C LEU A 1 3.40 34.48 -5.03
N THR A 2 3.86 35.71 -5.29
CA THR A 2 3.85 36.84 -4.34
C THR A 2 2.47 37.10 -3.73
N TRP A 3 1.39 37.15 -4.52
CA TRP A 3 0.04 37.35 -3.99
C TRP A 3 -0.45 36.26 -3.02
N ILE A 4 0.03 35.02 -3.18
CA ILE A 4 -0.30 33.95 -2.23
C ILE A 4 0.45 34.20 -0.93
N ARG A 5 1.75 34.56 -0.96
CA ARG A 5 2.50 34.91 0.24
C ARG A 5 1.94 36.14 0.97
N GLU A 6 1.47 37.13 0.22
CA GLU A 6 0.87 38.37 0.75
C GLU A 6 -0.59 38.20 1.20
N ASN A 7 -1.13 36.97 1.20
CA ASN A 7 -2.52 36.67 1.56
C ASN A 7 -3.58 37.41 0.70
N GLN A 8 -3.26 37.77 -0.54
CA GLN A 8 -4.15 38.52 -1.44
C GLN A 8 -5.03 37.59 -2.28
N LYS A 9 -5.97 36.89 -1.61
CA LYS A 9 -6.86 35.91 -2.26
C LYS A 9 -7.65 36.48 -3.45
N ARG A 10 -8.12 37.73 -3.35
CA ARG A 10 -8.95 38.37 -4.38
C ARG A 10 -8.20 38.57 -5.70
N LYS A 11 -6.93 39.01 -5.65
CA LYS A 11 -6.10 39.17 -6.85
C LYS A 11 -5.82 37.84 -7.55
N VAL A 12 -5.68 36.76 -6.77
CA VAL A 12 -5.53 35.41 -7.31
C VAL A 12 -6.83 34.95 -7.99
N GLU A 13 -8.00 35.23 -7.41
CA GLU A 13 -9.29 34.95 -8.06
C GLU A 13 -9.45 35.70 -9.39
N GLU A 14 -9.18 37.00 -9.40
CA GLU A 14 -9.25 37.84 -10.60
C GLU A 14 -8.33 37.30 -11.71
N TRP A 15 -7.08 36.95 -11.37
CA TRP A 15 -6.13 36.35 -12.31
C TRP A 15 -6.60 34.99 -12.84
N ILE A 16 -7.22 34.17 -12.00
CA ILE A 16 -7.76 32.87 -12.43
C ILE A 16 -8.91 33.05 -13.41
N GLN A 17 -9.81 34.02 -13.17
CA GLN A 17 -10.89 34.34 -14.10
C GLN A 17 -10.36 34.83 -15.44
N GLU A 18 -9.35 35.72 -15.42
CA GLU A 18 -8.69 36.20 -16.64
C GLU A 18 -8.07 35.04 -17.44
N LYS A 19 -7.41 34.11 -16.77
CA LYS A 19 -6.80 32.94 -17.42
C LYS A 19 -7.84 31.93 -17.89
N TYR A 20 -8.93 31.74 -17.15
CA TYR A 20 -10.00 30.82 -17.51
C TYR A 20 -10.59 31.15 -18.88
N ALA A 21 -10.81 32.43 -19.17
CA ALA A 21 -11.35 32.90 -20.46
C ALA A 21 -10.46 32.60 -21.68
N ARG A 22 -9.15 32.40 -21.48
CA ARG A 22 -8.15 32.17 -22.54
C ARG A 22 -7.79 30.70 -22.74
N LEU A 23 -8.38 29.78 -21.98
CA LEU A 23 -8.03 28.37 -21.96
C LEU A 23 -9.07 27.49 -22.66
N THR A 24 -8.62 26.36 -23.19
CA THR A 24 -9.51 25.31 -23.70
C THR A 24 -10.26 24.64 -22.55
N GLU A 25 -11.43 24.07 -22.83
CA GLU A 25 -12.32 23.45 -21.84
C GLU A 25 -11.60 22.43 -20.91
N ARG A 26 -10.73 21.59 -21.47
CA ARG A 26 -9.92 20.64 -20.66
C ARG A 26 -8.99 21.34 -19.68
N LYS A 27 -8.38 22.47 -20.09
CA LYS A 27 -7.48 23.27 -19.24
C LYS A 27 -8.28 24.10 -18.23
N GLN A 28 -9.45 24.60 -18.61
CA GLN A 28 -10.41 25.28 -17.72
C GLN A 28 -10.81 24.36 -16.57
N ASN A 29 -11.23 23.12 -16.86
CA ASN A 29 -11.61 22.14 -15.85
C ASN A 29 -10.45 21.82 -14.89
N LYS A 30 -9.22 21.69 -15.40
CA LYS A 30 -8.01 21.51 -14.54
C LYS A 30 -7.76 22.73 -13.66
N LEU A 31 -7.82 23.93 -14.23
CA LEU A 31 -7.60 25.17 -13.50
C LEU A 31 -8.64 25.36 -12.39
N GLN A 32 -9.91 25.11 -12.69
CA GLN A 32 -11.00 25.25 -11.72
C GLN A 32 -10.89 24.23 -10.59
N LYS A 33 -10.52 22.97 -10.88
CA LYS A 33 -10.22 21.96 -9.84
C LYS A 33 -9.07 22.38 -8.94
N ALA A 34 -7.95 22.81 -9.54
CA ALA A 34 -6.78 23.29 -8.79
C ALA A 34 -7.14 24.50 -7.93
N TRP A 35 -7.86 25.47 -8.50
CA TRP A 35 -8.30 26.65 -7.77
C TRP A 35 -9.23 26.30 -6.61
N SER A 36 -10.20 25.42 -6.84
CA SER A 36 -11.15 24.99 -5.80
C SER A 36 -10.43 24.35 -4.63
N TYR A 37 -9.39 23.54 -4.91
CA TYR A 37 -8.54 22.95 -3.87
C TYR A 37 -7.76 24.02 -3.10
N LEU A 38 -7.09 24.95 -3.78
CA LEU A 38 -6.35 26.04 -3.15
C LEU A 38 -7.26 26.96 -2.32
N LYS A 39 -8.45 27.29 -2.85
CA LYS A 39 -9.45 28.13 -2.20
C LYS A 39 -9.97 27.52 -0.89
N ARG A 40 -10.22 26.20 -0.90
CA ARG A 40 -10.66 25.45 0.29
C ARG A 40 -9.56 25.35 1.36
N ASN A 41 -8.31 25.16 0.93
CA ASN A 41 -7.16 25.01 1.83
C ASN A 41 -6.41 26.32 2.09
N TRP A 42 -6.98 27.47 1.74
CA TRP A 42 -6.27 28.75 1.73
C TRP A 42 -5.62 29.08 3.08
N LYS A 43 -6.35 28.89 4.18
CA LYS A 43 -5.85 29.13 5.55
C LYS A 43 -4.60 28.29 5.86
N GLY A 44 -4.64 26.99 5.61
CA GLY A 44 -3.50 26.10 5.84
C GLY A 44 -2.30 26.43 4.94
N ILE A 45 -2.55 26.87 3.70
CA ILE A 45 -1.48 27.35 2.81
C ILE A 45 -0.82 28.60 3.37
N GLN A 46 -1.60 29.56 3.89
CA GLN A 46 -1.05 30.78 4.52
C GLN A 46 -0.24 30.44 5.77
N GLU A 47 -0.76 29.56 6.62
CA GLU A 47 -0.06 29.08 7.82
C GLU A 47 1.27 28.41 7.44
N ARG A 48 1.28 27.58 6.40
CA ARG A 48 2.49 26.97 5.84
C ARG A 48 3.51 27.98 5.30
N LEU A 49 3.05 29.07 4.71
CA LEU A 49 3.92 30.10 4.12
C LEU A 49 4.51 31.07 5.14
N LYS A 50 4.03 31.08 6.40
CA LYS A 50 4.57 31.96 7.44
C LYS A 50 5.94 31.51 7.96
N GLU A 51 6.45 30.35 7.53
CA GLU A 51 7.79 29.81 7.84
C GLU A 51 8.21 30.09 9.29
N THR A 52 7.33 29.74 10.24
CA THR A 52 7.64 29.77 11.68
C THR A 52 8.56 28.61 12.03
N GLU A 53 9.28 28.68 13.15
CA GLU A 53 10.17 27.59 13.61
C GLU A 53 9.42 26.24 13.76
N GLU A 54 8.14 26.27 14.09
CA GLU A 54 7.27 25.09 14.17
C GLU A 54 6.85 24.53 12.79
N ASN A 55 7.04 25.30 11.71
CA ASN A 55 6.56 25.01 10.36
C ASN A 55 7.70 25.00 9.34
N ILE A 56 8.78 24.30 9.70
CA ILE A 56 9.89 24.03 8.78
C ILE A 56 9.38 23.01 7.76
N GLY A 57 9.26 23.44 6.50
CA GLY A 57 8.92 22.54 5.40
C GLY A 57 9.98 21.44 5.27
N SER A 58 9.64 20.21 5.63
CA SER A 58 10.52 19.05 5.48
C SER A 58 10.06 18.12 4.37
N SER A 59 11.02 17.49 3.68
CA SER A 59 10.77 16.42 2.71
C SER A 59 10.41 15.08 3.37
N THR A 60 10.26 15.04 4.71
CA THR A 60 9.95 13.83 5.49
C THR A 60 8.75 13.07 4.92
N GLU A 61 7.64 13.75 4.63
CA GLU A 61 6.44 13.09 4.09
C GLU A 61 6.73 12.37 2.76
N SER A 62 7.45 13.04 1.86
CA SER A 62 7.82 12.47 0.56
C SER A 62 8.75 11.27 0.72
N HIS A 63 9.74 11.36 1.61
CA HIS A 63 10.65 10.26 1.88
C HIS A 63 9.92 9.05 2.50
N VAL A 64 9.10 9.28 3.52
CA VAL A 64 8.31 8.22 4.18
C VAL A 64 7.32 7.59 3.20
N SER A 65 6.61 8.41 2.42
CA SER A 65 5.67 7.93 1.41
C SER A 65 6.36 7.12 0.32
N HIS A 66 7.54 7.55 -0.14
CA HIS A 66 8.32 6.79 -1.12
C HIS A 66 8.72 5.42 -0.57
N ILE A 67 9.23 5.38 0.66
CA ILE A 67 9.59 4.14 1.34
C ILE A 67 8.36 3.24 1.41
N LEU A 68 7.26 3.68 2.02
CA LEU A 68 6.08 2.84 2.24
C LEU A 68 5.44 2.39 0.91
N SER A 69 5.25 3.31 -0.03
CA SER A 69 4.58 3.05 -1.32
C SER A 69 5.29 2.01 -2.18
N ALA A 70 6.62 1.93 -2.11
CA ALA A 70 7.38 0.96 -2.88
C ALA A 70 6.96 -0.50 -2.62
N ARG A 71 6.40 -0.83 -1.45
CA ARG A 71 5.84 -2.17 -1.18
C ARG A 71 4.32 -2.15 -1.03
N MET A 72 3.79 -1.20 -0.27
CA MET A 72 2.37 -1.21 0.10
C MET A 72 1.45 -0.80 -1.05
N SER A 73 1.94 -0.02 -2.02
CA SER A 73 1.14 0.45 -3.15
C SER A 73 1.57 -0.18 -4.48
N SER A 74 2.87 -0.28 -4.74
CA SER A 74 3.35 -0.79 -6.04
C SER A 74 3.31 -2.32 -6.17
N ARG A 75 3.39 -3.04 -5.04
CA ARG A 75 3.42 -4.51 -4.98
C ARG A 75 2.55 -5.01 -3.82
N PRO A 76 1.24 -4.70 -3.85
CA PRO A 76 0.35 -5.09 -2.78
C PRO A 76 0.28 -6.61 -2.71
N MET A 77 0.35 -7.13 -1.49
CA MET A 77 0.03 -8.52 -1.18
C MET A 77 -1.20 -8.52 -0.29
N GLY A 78 -1.91 -9.65 -0.21
CA GLY A 78 -3.06 -9.84 0.66
C GLY A 78 -2.63 -9.90 2.13
N TRP A 79 -2.18 -8.77 2.68
CA TRP A 79 -1.70 -8.68 4.05
C TRP A 79 -2.86 -8.33 4.96
N SER A 80 -2.89 -8.96 6.13
CA SER A 80 -3.75 -8.50 7.22
C SER A 80 -3.29 -7.10 7.64
N LEU A 81 -4.18 -6.33 8.28
CA LEU A 81 -3.84 -5.00 8.81
C LEU A 81 -2.59 -5.04 9.70
N LYS A 82 -2.49 -6.06 10.57
CA LYS A 82 -1.33 -6.30 11.43
C LYS A 82 -0.08 -6.63 10.64
N GLY A 83 -0.17 -7.46 9.60
CA GLY A 83 0.96 -7.80 8.74
C GLY A 83 1.51 -6.59 7.98
N ALA A 84 0.62 -5.71 7.50
CA ALA A 84 1.01 -4.47 6.86
C ALA A 84 1.72 -3.52 7.84
N ASP A 85 1.22 -3.37 9.06
CA ASP A 85 1.84 -2.54 10.08
C ASP A 85 3.26 -3.04 10.45
N HIS A 86 3.41 -4.33 10.76
CA HIS A 86 4.73 -4.90 11.08
C HIS A 86 5.75 -4.70 9.96
N VAL A 87 5.36 -4.87 8.71
CA VAL A 87 6.30 -4.67 7.61
C VAL A 87 6.61 -3.19 7.39
N ALA A 88 5.66 -2.28 7.60
CA ALA A 88 5.95 -0.86 7.58
C ALA A 88 7.02 -0.52 8.64
N GLN A 89 6.87 -1.04 9.86
CA GLN A 89 7.82 -0.84 10.96
C GLN A 89 9.21 -1.40 10.63
N LEU A 90 9.30 -2.64 10.14
CA LEU A 90 10.58 -3.26 9.74
C LEU A 90 11.30 -2.43 8.66
N ARG A 91 10.56 -1.88 7.70
CA ARG A 91 11.14 -1.07 6.63
C ARG A 91 11.63 0.28 7.13
N ILE A 92 10.92 0.90 8.08
CA ILE A 92 11.37 2.12 8.75
C ILE A 92 12.65 1.83 9.54
N TYR A 93 12.67 0.72 10.29
CA TYR A 93 13.80 0.30 11.11
C TYR A 93 15.07 0.10 10.26
N LEU A 94 14.96 -0.65 9.17
CA LEU A 94 16.04 -0.82 8.18
C LEU A 94 16.49 0.51 7.56
N LYS A 95 15.56 1.40 7.20
CA LYS A 95 15.89 2.69 6.60
C LYS A 95 16.67 3.59 7.57
N ASN A 96 16.40 3.47 8.86
CA ASN A 96 17.13 4.15 9.92
C ASN A 96 18.53 3.54 10.18
N GLY A 97 18.99 2.58 9.37
CA GLY A 97 20.33 1.99 9.45
C GLY A 97 20.49 0.96 10.58
N ARG A 98 19.37 0.50 11.15
CA ARG A 98 19.38 -0.51 12.21
C ARG A 98 19.51 -1.92 11.62
N ASP A 99 20.14 -2.82 12.36
CA ASP A 99 20.26 -4.23 11.98
C ASP A 99 19.08 -5.05 12.51
N LEU A 100 18.44 -5.84 11.63
CA LEU A 100 17.37 -6.76 12.00
C LEU A 100 17.80 -7.78 13.06
N SER A 101 19.09 -8.10 13.15
CA SER A 101 19.60 -8.99 14.20
C SER A 101 19.24 -8.48 15.60
N GLU A 102 19.23 -7.16 15.83
CA GLU A 102 18.87 -6.56 17.12
C GLU A 102 17.41 -6.85 17.50
N LEU A 103 16.51 -6.95 16.52
CA LEU A 103 15.11 -7.34 16.75
C LEU A 103 14.95 -8.84 16.99
N LEU A 104 15.81 -9.67 16.40
CA LEU A 104 15.72 -11.13 16.48
C LEU A 104 16.42 -11.72 17.71
N LEU A 105 17.42 -11.04 18.26
CA LEU A 105 18.15 -11.48 19.45
C LEU A 105 17.24 -11.69 20.68
N PRO A 106 16.29 -10.78 21.01
CA PRO A 106 15.37 -10.95 22.13
C PRO A 106 14.32 -12.04 21.88
N LEU A 107 13.84 -12.23 20.63
CA LEU A 107 12.88 -13.28 20.31
C LEU A 107 13.47 -14.68 20.50
N LYS A 108 14.77 -14.84 20.21
CA LYS A 108 15.47 -16.10 20.48
C LYS A 108 15.49 -16.36 21.98
N THR A 109 15.89 -15.40 22.80
CA THR A 109 15.99 -15.60 24.26
C THR A 109 14.65 -15.88 24.95
N GLU A 110 13.53 -15.37 24.44
CA GLU A 110 12.21 -15.54 25.05
C GLU A 110 11.47 -16.82 24.57
N GLY A 111 11.91 -17.44 23.45
CA GLY A 111 11.29 -18.64 22.87
C GLY A 111 12.18 -19.90 22.81
N THR A 112 13.51 -19.75 22.93
CA THR A 112 14.48 -20.84 22.68
C THR A 112 15.10 -21.43 23.94
N GLU A 113 14.35 -21.61 25.02
CA GLU A 113 14.76 -22.58 26.06
C GLU A 113 13.87 -23.85 26.07
N GLY A 114 12.78 -23.89 25.30
CA GLY A 114 11.82 -25.00 25.37
C GLY A 114 11.43 -25.74 24.08
N ALA A 115 11.40 -25.11 22.89
CA ALA A 115 10.67 -25.70 21.75
C ALA A 115 11.40 -25.77 20.39
N GLU A 116 12.46 -24.99 20.14
CA GLU A 116 12.96 -24.78 18.77
C GLU A 116 14.07 -25.72 18.27
N LYS A 117 14.32 -26.87 18.92
CA LYS A 117 15.36 -27.82 18.43
C LYS A 117 14.87 -28.95 17.52
N GLU A 118 13.56 -29.20 17.40
CA GLU A 118 13.06 -30.34 16.59
C GLU A 118 12.22 -29.96 15.35
N ASP A 119 11.44 -28.87 15.38
CA ASP A 119 10.42 -28.65 14.35
C ASP A 119 10.91 -27.92 13.08
N GLU A 120 11.95 -27.08 13.16
CA GLU A 120 12.44 -26.32 12.00
C GLU A 120 13.37 -27.10 11.05
N LYS A 121 13.67 -28.38 11.33
CA LYS A 121 14.47 -29.24 10.43
C LYS A 121 13.76 -30.50 9.94
N ARG A 122 12.46 -30.68 10.25
CA ARG A 122 11.71 -31.80 9.71
C ARG A 122 11.01 -31.41 8.42
N CYS A 123 11.74 -31.46 7.31
CA CYS A 123 11.10 -31.51 6.00
C CYS A 123 10.35 -32.85 5.90
N PHE A 124 9.02 -32.82 5.93
CA PHE A 124 8.24 -34.01 5.65
C PHE A 124 8.50 -34.46 4.21
N SER A 125 8.82 -35.73 4.04
CA SER A 125 8.88 -36.34 2.72
C SER A 125 7.50 -36.22 2.05
N ALA A 126 7.47 -36.13 0.72
CA ALA A 126 6.23 -36.18 -0.04
C ALA A 126 5.35 -37.37 0.36
N HIS A 127 5.96 -38.50 0.74
CA HIS A 127 5.25 -39.68 1.23
C HIS A 127 4.58 -39.46 2.60
N GLU A 128 5.24 -38.77 3.52
CA GLU A 128 4.70 -38.46 4.86
C GLU A 128 3.53 -37.48 4.77
N ILE A 129 3.62 -36.50 3.84
CA ILE A 129 2.54 -35.54 3.57
C ILE A 129 1.30 -36.28 3.07
N LEU A 130 1.47 -37.18 2.08
CA LEU A 130 0.37 -37.97 1.52
C LEU A 130 -0.26 -38.91 2.55
N ALA A 131 0.55 -39.53 3.41
CA ALA A 131 0.05 -40.40 4.48
C ALA A 131 -0.75 -39.60 5.52
N TRP A 132 -0.26 -38.42 5.90
CA TRP A 132 -0.96 -37.52 6.81
C TRP A 132 -2.30 -37.02 6.22
N GLU A 133 -2.30 -36.66 4.94
CA GLU A 133 -3.50 -36.22 4.21
C GLU A 133 -4.57 -37.31 4.22
N LYS A 134 -4.19 -38.54 3.86
CA LYS A 134 -5.08 -39.72 3.86
C LYS A 134 -5.67 -40.01 5.24
N GLN A 135 -4.90 -39.83 6.30
CA GLN A 135 -5.39 -40.00 7.68
C GLN A 135 -6.39 -38.92 8.09
N LYS A 136 -6.20 -37.67 7.66
CA LYS A 136 -7.06 -36.53 8.05
C LYS A 136 -8.20 -36.21 7.09
N GLN A 137 -8.28 -36.92 5.96
CA GLN A 137 -9.28 -36.72 4.91
C GLN A 137 -10.73 -36.81 5.42
N LYS A 138 -11.03 -37.66 6.42
CA LYS A 138 -12.39 -37.75 6.99
C LYS A 138 -12.82 -36.48 7.74
N LYS A 139 -11.89 -35.78 8.40
CA LYS A 139 -12.19 -34.61 9.24
C LYS A 139 -12.07 -33.30 8.44
N ASN A 140 -11.05 -33.22 7.59
CA ASN A 140 -10.67 -31.99 6.87
C ASN A 140 -10.89 -32.09 5.35
N GLY A 141 -11.47 -33.19 4.84
CA GLY A 141 -11.60 -33.48 3.40
C GLY A 141 -12.26 -32.37 2.61
N LYS A 142 -13.31 -31.74 3.17
CA LYS A 142 -14.00 -30.60 2.52
C LYS A 142 -13.06 -29.44 2.18
N TYR A 143 -12.10 -29.15 3.05
CA TYR A 143 -11.14 -28.04 2.85
C TYR A 143 -10.00 -28.47 1.93
N ILE A 144 -9.57 -29.72 2.02
CA ILE A 144 -8.51 -30.29 1.16
C ILE A 144 -9.00 -30.35 -0.30
N GLU A 145 -10.22 -30.83 -0.52
CA GLU A 145 -10.85 -30.87 -1.84
C GLU A 145 -11.06 -29.47 -2.41
N ALA A 146 -11.47 -28.49 -1.60
CA ALA A 146 -11.62 -27.10 -2.05
C ALA A 146 -10.29 -26.46 -2.45
N LEU A 147 -9.19 -26.81 -1.77
CA LEU A 147 -7.85 -26.33 -2.10
C LEU A 147 -7.26 -27.03 -3.35
N GLN A 148 -7.58 -28.32 -3.54
CA GLN A 148 -7.13 -29.10 -4.69
C GLN A 148 -8.03 -28.97 -5.92
N ALA A 149 -9.27 -28.52 -5.74
CA ALA A 149 -10.23 -28.31 -6.81
C ALA A 149 -9.73 -27.22 -7.77
N THR A 150 -9.06 -27.68 -8.82
CA THR A 150 -8.67 -26.85 -9.95
C THR A 150 -9.72 -27.03 -11.04
N VAL A 151 -10.24 -25.94 -11.59
CA VAL A 151 -11.11 -26.03 -12.78
C VAL A 151 -10.31 -26.64 -13.92
N SER A 152 -10.91 -27.58 -14.66
CA SER A 152 -10.22 -28.20 -15.79
C SER A 152 -9.75 -27.11 -16.76
N ARG A 153 -8.59 -27.33 -17.39
CA ARG A 153 -8.01 -26.36 -18.33
C ARG A 153 -8.98 -25.99 -19.47
N GLN A 154 -9.84 -26.92 -19.87
CA GLN A 154 -10.90 -26.71 -20.84
C GLN A 154 -12.00 -25.78 -20.31
N THR A 155 -12.46 -25.98 -19.08
CA THR A 155 -13.47 -25.13 -18.43
C THR A 155 -12.92 -23.72 -18.16
N GLY A 156 -11.67 -23.63 -17.70
CA GLY A 156 -10.98 -22.35 -17.51
C GLY A 156 -10.84 -21.56 -18.82
N ALA A 157 -10.47 -22.24 -19.91
CA ALA A 157 -10.41 -21.62 -21.24
C ALA A 157 -11.80 -21.13 -21.70
N LYS A 158 -12.84 -21.94 -21.52
CA LYS A 158 -14.21 -21.58 -21.90
C LYS A 158 -14.72 -20.34 -21.14
N PHE A 159 -14.44 -20.25 -19.84
CA PHE A 159 -14.74 -19.06 -19.04
C PHE A 159 -14.01 -17.82 -19.56
N TYR A 160 -12.71 -17.94 -19.84
CA TYR A 160 -11.90 -16.86 -20.39
C TYR A 160 -12.45 -16.33 -21.73
N PHE A 161 -12.81 -17.24 -22.64
CA PHE A 161 -13.38 -16.87 -23.94
C PHE A 161 -14.76 -16.23 -23.81
N GLN A 162 -15.64 -16.76 -22.94
CA GLN A 162 -16.96 -16.18 -22.71
C GLN A 162 -16.89 -14.79 -22.07
N SER A 163 -16.00 -14.57 -21.10
CA SER A 163 -15.80 -13.24 -20.51
C SER A 163 -15.26 -12.23 -21.53
N ALA A 164 -14.40 -12.66 -22.45
CA ALA A 164 -13.86 -11.80 -23.49
C ALA A 164 -14.95 -11.40 -24.50
N ILE A 165 -15.82 -12.33 -24.90
CA ILE A 165 -16.94 -12.05 -25.81
C ILE A 165 -17.98 -11.13 -25.14
N ALA A 166 -18.32 -11.40 -23.88
CA ALA A 166 -19.29 -10.61 -23.13
C ALA A 166 -18.80 -9.17 -22.81
N GLY A 167 -17.50 -8.91 -22.86
CA GLY A 167 -16.95 -7.56 -22.74
C GLY A 167 -16.84 -6.78 -24.06
N ILE A 168 -17.12 -7.44 -25.20
CA ILE A 168 -17.11 -6.84 -26.54
C ILE A 168 -18.54 -6.49 -27.01
N CYS A 169 -19.57 -7.18 -26.49
CA CYS A 169 -20.98 -6.81 -26.66
C CYS A 169 -21.41 -5.75 -25.66
#